data_AF-A0EJL5-F1
#
_entry.id   AF-A0EJL5-F1
#
_cell.length_a   1.000
_cell.length_b   1.000
_cell.length_c   1.000
_cell.angle_alpha   90.00
_cell.angle_beta   90.00
_cell.angle_gamma   90.00
#
_symmetry.space_group_name_H-M   'P 1'
#
loop_
_entity.id
_entity.type
_entity.pdbx_description
1 polymer ?
#
loop_
_entity_poly.entity_id
_entity_poly.type
_entity_poly.pdbx_seq_one_letter_code
_entity_poly.pdbx_strand_id
1 'polypeptide(L)'
;MNRGLPVYRIRRADGETLLNARDGAVIVFNQQFAKQTANADFTGNHEIESITAGLAPDIETRDSTGPYWRVNFSDGNSTSIYISASSGDILARRNSYWRVFDFFWMLHIMDYSGHSNFNNSIIVTVALIAIWLGISGFILLFYSFRRRDFEFLRRRREI
;
A
#
# COMPACT_ATOMS: atom_id res chain seq x y z
N MET A 1 2.92 -3.29 23.21
CA MET A 1 3.95 -2.98 24.22
C MET A 1 4.02 -4.11 25.24
N ASN A 2 5.12 -4.89 25.25
CA ASN A 2 5.29 -6.08 26.07
C ASN A 2 5.32 -5.75 27.57
N ARG A 3 4.59 -6.53 28.38
CA ARG A 3 4.41 -6.41 29.85
C ARG A 3 5.70 -6.67 30.68
N GLY A 4 6.84 -6.14 30.27
CA GLY A 4 8.12 -6.31 30.98
C GLY A 4 8.68 -7.73 30.97
N LEU A 5 8.16 -8.62 30.13
CA LEU A 5 8.65 -9.99 29.99
C LEU A 5 9.84 -10.02 29.02
N PRO A 6 10.96 -10.67 29.37
CA PRO A 6 12.08 -10.83 28.45
C PRO A 6 11.68 -11.80 27.33
N VAL A 7 11.90 -11.40 26.08
CA VAL A 7 11.53 -12.17 24.88
C VAL A 7 12.70 -12.25 23.91
N TYR A 8 12.85 -13.40 23.27
CA TYR A 8 13.72 -13.55 22.10
C TYR A 8 12.89 -13.38 20.84
N ARG A 9 13.41 -12.60 19.89
CA ARG A 9 12.79 -12.34 18.59
C ARG A 9 13.62 -13.02 17.51
N ILE A 10 13.05 -14.02 16.85
CA ILE A 10 13.72 -14.76 15.78
C ILE A 10 13.08 -14.34 14.47
N ARG A 11 13.89 -13.73 13.59
CA ARG A 11 13.47 -13.35 12.25
C ARG A 11 14.06 -14.33 11.23
N ARG A 12 13.19 -14.94 10.45
CA ARG A 12 13.53 -15.86 9.35
C ARG A 12 12.93 -15.31 8.06
N ALA A 13 13.28 -15.95 6.93
CA ALA A 13 12.76 -15.56 5.62
C ALA A 13 11.24 -15.80 5.48
N ASP A 14 10.69 -16.77 6.22
CA ASP A 14 9.29 -17.18 6.23
C ASP A 14 8.44 -16.44 7.28
N GLY A 15 9.07 -15.70 8.20
CA GLY A 15 8.35 -14.91 9.18
C GLY A 15 9.14 -14.60 10.44
N GLU A 16 8.45 -13.96 11.39
CA GLU A 16 8.99 -13.61 12.69
C GLU A 16 8.29 -14.43 13.78
N THR A 17 9.06 -14.94 14.75
CA THR A 17 8.53 -15.69 15.90
C THR A 17 9.09 -15.11 17.19
N LEU A 18 8.22 -14.93 18.19
CA LEU A 18 8.64 -14.57 19.54
C LEU A 18 8.70 -15.82 20.43
N LEU A 19 9.78 -15.91 21.21
CA LEU A 19 9.95 -16.91 22.26
C LEU A 19 10.05 -16.22 23.61
N ASN A 20 9.49 -16.84 24.64
CA ASN A 20 9.71 -16.41 26.02
C ASN A 20 11.15 -16.74 26.43
N ALA A 21 11.88 -15.74 26.93
CA ALA A 21 13.30 -15.90 27.26
C ALA A 21 13.56 -16.73 28.54
N ARG A 22 12.51 -17.06 29.31
CA ARG A 22 12.62 -17.86 30.55
C ARG A 22 12.49 -19.36 30.32
N ASP A 23 11.60 -19.77 29.42
CA ASP A 23 11.23 -21.18 29.20
C ASP A 23 11.39 -21.63 27.74
N GLY A 24 11.68 -20.71 26.82
CA GLY A 24 11.80 -20.99 25.38
C GLY A 24 10.47 -21.27 24.68
N ALA A 25 9.33 -21.09 25.36
CA ALA A 25 8.02 -21.34 24.77
C ALA A 25 7.70 -20.33 23.67
N VAL A 26 7.10 -20.80 22.58
CA VAL A 26 6.63 -19.95 21.48
C VAL A 26 5.46 -19.09 21.96
N ILE A 27 5.58 -17.77 21.80
CA ILE A 27 4.53 -16.83 22.11
C ILE A 27 3.65 -16.69 20.87
N VAL A 28 2.37 -17.07 21.01
CA VAL A 28 1.35 -16.84 20.00
C VAL A 28 0.30 -15.92 20.60
N PHE A 29 0.00 -14.83 19.91
CA PHE A 29 -1.00 -13.87 20.32
C PHE A 29 -2.38 -14.32 19.85
N ASN A 30 -3.28 -14.50 20.81
CA ASN A 30 -4.65 -14.91 20.54
C ASN A 30 -5.51 -13.73 20.06
N GLN A 31 -6.73 -14.05 19.64
CA GLN A 31 -7.73 -13.09 19.20
C GLN A 31 -8.03 -12.01 20.25
N GLN A 32 -8.01 -12.35 21.55
CA GLN A 32 -8.27 -11.40 22.63
C GLN A 32 -7.16 -10.34 22.74
N PHE A 33 -5.91 -10.74 22.56
CA PHE A 33 -4.78 -9.81 22.50
C PHE A 33 -4.90 -8.87 21.31
N ALA A 34 -5.26 -9.40 20.14
CA ALA A 34 -5.50 -8.58 18.95
C ALA A 34 -6.63 -7.56 19.20
N LYS A 35 -7.73 -7.98 19.84
CA LYS A 35 -8.84 -7.09 20.25
C LYS A 35 -8.36 -5.95 21.15
N GLN A 36 -7.60 -6.27 22.19
CA GLN A 36 -7.09 -5.28 23.15
C GLN A 36 -6.11 -4.30 22.48
N THR A 37 -5.21 -4.81 21.66
CA THR A 37 -4.21 -4.01 20.95
C THR A 37 -4.87 -3.10 19.92
N ALA A 38 -5.84 -3.61 19.16
CA ALA A 38 -6.59 -2.81 18.19
C ALA A 38 -7.40 -1.70 18.89
N ASN A 39 -8.08 -1.98 20.00
CA ASN A 39 -8.82 -0.97 20.77
C ASN A 39 -7.91 0.10 21.38
N ALA A 40 -6.71 -0.28 21.84
CA ALA A 40 -5.75 0.68 22.38
C ALA A 40 -5.15 1.59 21.28
N ASP A 41 -5.11 1.09 20.06
CA ASP A 41 -4.52 1.76 18.90
C ASP A 41 -5.53 2.61 18.11
N PHE A 42 -6.81 2.22 18.14
CA PHE A 42 -7.88 2.89 17.45
C PHE A 42 -8.37 4.12 18.24
N THR A 43 -8.21 5.31 17.67
CA THR A 43 -8.63 6.57 18.29
C THR A 43 -10.14 6.82 18.21
N GLY A 44 -10.88 6.05 17.41
CA GLY A 44 -12.33 6.21 17.25
C GLY A 44 -13.14 5.55 18.37
N ASN A 45 -14.37 6.03 18.61
CA ASN A 45 -15.26 5.48 19.63
C ASN A 45 -16.23 4.40 19.07
N HIS A 46 -15.77 3.64 18.08
CA HIS A 46 -16.57 2.62 17.40
C HIS A 46 -16.22 1.22 17.89
N GLU A 47 -17.21 0.32 17.86
CA GLU A 47 -17.02 -1.06 18.28
C GLU A 47 -16.30 -1.88 17.22
N ILE A 48 -15.74 -3.01 17.65
CA ILE A 48 -15.16 -4.01 16.74
C ILE A 48 -16.30 -4.81 16.13
N GLU A 49 -16.44 -4.74 14.81
CA GLU A 49 -17.43 -5.49 14.04
C GLU A 49 -17.06 -6.98 13.93
N SER A 50 -15.80 -7.26 13.60
CA SER A 50 -15.33 -8.63 13.42
C SER A 50 -13.82 -8.75 13.63
N ILE A 51 -13.38 -9.97 13.99
CA ILE A 51 -11.96 -10.32 14.04
C ILE A 51 -11.78 -11.61 13.26
N THR A 52 -10.89 -11.60 12.27
CA THR A 52 -10.66 -12.73 11.36
C THR A 52 -9.18 -13.06 11.33
N ALA A 53 -8.84 -14.35 11.33
CA ALA A 53 -7.47 -14.80 11.11
C ALA A 53 -7.12 -14.78 9.62
N GLY A 54 -5.88 -14.45 9.28
CA GLY A 54 -5.37 -14.50 7.92
C GLY A 54 -3.88 -14.82 7.87
N LEU A 55 -3.34 -14.94 6.66
CA LEU A 55 -1.94 -15.23 6.41
C LEU A 55 -1.39 -14.21 5.42
N ALA A 56 -0.32 -13.51 5.80
CA ALA A 56 0.41 -12.61 4.92
C ALA A 56 1.45 -13.39 4.09
N PRO A 57 1.78 -12.94 2.86
CA PRO A 57 1.36 -11.67 2.26
C PRO A 57 0.01 -11.74 1.52
N ASP A 58 -0.82 -10.73 1.74
CA ASP A 58 -1.95 -10.38 0.86
C ASP A 58 -1.82 -8.93 0.38
N ILE A 59 -2.82 -8.42 -0.35
CA ILE A 59 -2.76 -7.07 -0.91
C ILE A 59 -2.67 -5.97 0.15
N GLU A 60 -3.28 -6.17 1.33
CA GLU A 60 -3.30 -5.17 2.41
C GLU A 60 -2.10 -5.31 3.35
N THR A 61 -1.45 -6.47 3.38
CA THR A 61 -0.31 -6.86 4.23
C THR A 61 0.95 -7.25 3.45
N ARG A 62 1.09 -6.76 2.20
CA ARG A 62 2.17 -7.12 1.26
C ARG A 62 3.59 -6.95 1.78
N ASP A 63 3.79 -6.06 2.76
CA ASP A 63 5.09 -5.78 3.39
C ASP A 63 5.39 -6.71 4.59
N SER A 64 4.56 -7.71 4.84
CA SER A 64 4.63 -8.58 6.02
C SER A 64 4.47 -10.05 5.65
N THR A 65 4.91 -10.93 6.55
CA THR A 65 4.81 -12.39 6.38
C THR A 65 4.32 -13.05 7.66
N GLY A 66 3.59 -14.15 7.49
CA GLY A 66 3.12 -14.98 8.61
C GLY A 66 1.67 -14.69 9.03
N PRO A 67 1.19 -15.38 10.07
CA PRO A 67 -0.21 -15.33 10.48
C PRO A 67 -0.54 -13.99 11.13
N TYR A 68 -1.72 -13.45 10.83
CA TYR A 68 -2.20 -12.21 11.40
C TYR A 68 -3.67 -12.30 11.84
N TRP A 69 -4.07 -11.35 12.68
CA TRP A 69 -5.45 -11.05 13.03
C TRP A 69 -5.86 -9.73 12.38
N ARG A 70 -6.91 -9.76 11.58
CA ARG A 70 -7.58 -8.57 11.04
C ARG A 70 -8.73 -8.20 11.96
N VAL A 71 -8.65 -7.01 12.54
CA VAL A 71 -9.72 -6.44 13.38
C VAL A 71 -10.43 -5.36 12.58
N ASN A 72 -11.71 -5.57 12.31
CA ASN A 72 -12.56 -4.62 11.59
C ASN A 72 -13.40 -3.81 12.59
N PHE A 73 -13.45 -2.50 12.39
CA PHE A 73 -14.24 -1.58 13.20
C PHE A 73 -15.52 -1.19 12.47
N SER A 74 -16.60 -0.96 13.22
CA SER A 74 -17.89 -0.50 12.72
C SER A 74 -17.95 1.02 12.52
N ASP A 75 -16.87 1.62 12.00
CA ASP A 75 -16.80 3.04 11.68
C ASP A 75 -17.25 3.32 10.24
N GLY A 76 -17.61 4.57 9.96
CA GLY A 76 -18.03 4.99 8.61
C GLY A 76 -16.97 4.79 7.51
N ASN A 77 -15.71 4.61 7.91
CA ASN A 77 -14.57 4.43 7.01
C ASN A 77 -14.12 2.97 6.87
N SER A 78 -14.82 2.02 7.48
CA SER A 78 -14.50 0.57 7.46
C SER A 78 -13.03 0.28 7.75
N THR A 79 -12.55 0.81 8.86
CA THR A 79 -11.17 0.70 9.32
C THR A 79 -10.86 -0.74 9.72
N SER A 80 -9.74 -1.24 9.21
CA SER A 80 -9.20 -2.57 9.47
C SER A 80 -7.77 -2.42 10.01
N ILE A 81 -7.50 -3.00 11.17
CA ILE A 81 -6.16 -3.06 11.76
C ILE A 81 -5.66 -4.50 11.69
N TYR A 82 -4.46 -4.68 11.14
CA TYR A 82 -3.80 -5.96 10.99
C TYR A 82 -2.74 -6.10 12.07
N ILE A 83 -2.79 -7.19 12.84
CA ILE A 83 -1.90 -7.46 13.97
C ILE A 83 -1.27 -8.83 13.78
N SER A 84 0.05 -8.93 13.89
CA SER A 84 0.75 -10.21 13.79
C SER A 84 0.34 -11.15 14.92
N ALA A 85 -0.03 -12.39 14.58
CA ALA A 85 -0.30 -13.43 15.56
C ALA A 85 0.99 -13.99 16.19
N SER A 86 2.15 -13.78 15.55
CA SER A 86 3.43 -14.31 16.01
C SER A 86 4.30 -13.29 16.76
N SER A 87 4.22 -12.00 16.41
CA SER A 87 4.97 -10.93 17.07
C SER A 87 4.11 -9.98 17.89
N GLY A 88 2.80 -9.92 17.65
CA GLY A 88 1.91 -8.97 18.30
C GLY A 88 2.10 -7.53 17.82
N ASP A 89 2.94 -7.32 16.81
CA ASP A 89 3.16 -6.02 16.19
C ASP A 89 2.00 -5.66 15.26
N ILE A 90 1.69 -4.36 15.15
CA ILE A 90 0.69 -3.86 14.20
C ILE A 90 1.34 -3.84 12.81
N LEU A 91 0.84 -4.68 11.91
CA LEU A 91 1.36 -4.83 10.56
C LEU A 91 0.90 -3.68 9.65
N ALA A 92 -0.39 -3.35 9.72
CA ALA A 92 -1.00 -2.39 8.81
C ALA A 92 -2.26 -1.76 9.40
N ARG A 93 -2.53 -0.53 8.99
CA ARG A 93 -3.79 0.18 9.21
C ARG A 93 -4.38 0.48 7.84
N ARG A 94 -5.61 0.06 7.61
CA ARG A 94 -6.30 0.21 6.32
C ARG A 94 -7.68 0.77 6.57
N ASN A 95 -8.15 1.60 5.66
CA ASN A 95 -9.50 2.15 5.68
C ASN A 95 -9.98 2.28 4.24
N SER A 96 -11.25 2.66 4.06
CA SER A 96 -11.83 2.80 2.73
C SER A 96 -11.11 3.84 1.86
N TYR A 97 -10.60 4.93 2.44
CA TYR A 97 -9.80 5.92 1.68
C TYR A 97 -8.51 5.32 1.13
N TRP A 98 -7.81 4.53 1.94
CA TRP A 98 -6.61 3.82 1.50
C TRP A 98 -6.94 2.83 0.38
N ARG A 99 -8.06 2.10 0.47
CA ARG A 99 -8.46 1.13 -0.57
C ARG A 99 -8.79 1.82 -1.90
N VAL A 100 -9.48 2.96 -1.86
CA VAL A 100 -9.74 3.78 -3.06
C VAL A 100 -8.44 4.32 -3.64
N PHE A 101 -7.54 4.82 -2.79
CA PHE A 101 -6.22 5.26 -3.22
C PHE A 101 -5.42 4.11 -3.86
N ASP A 102 -5.38 2.94 -3.24
CA ASP A 102 -4.65 1.76 -3.74
C ASP A 102 -5.20 1.28 -5.08
N PHE A 103 -6.51 1.41 -5.34
CA PHE A 103 -7.11 1.14 -6.64
C PHE A 103 -6.61 2.09 -7.74
N PHE A 104 -6.58 3.39 -7.49
CA PHE A 104 -6.02 4.35 -8.45
C PHE A 104 -4.51 4.21 -8.59
N TRP A 105 -3.84 3.84 -7.50
CA TRP A 105 -2.41 3.57 -7.48
C TRP A 105 -2.07 2.38 -8.38
N MET A 106 -2.78 1.25 -8.23
CA MET A 106 -2.68 0.07 -9.11
C MET A 106 -2.75 0.46 -10.58
N LEU A 107 -3.74 1.27 -10.96
CA LEU A 107 -3.91 1.73 -12.33
C LEU A 107 -2.78 2.66 -12.78
N HIS A 108 -2.30 3.54 -11.90
CA HIS A 108 -1.23 4.49 -12.19
C HIS A 108 0.12 3.82 -12.45
N ILE A 109 0.52 2.86 -11.61
CA ILE A 109 1.78 2.13 -11.77
C ILE A 109 1.67 0.91 -12.70
N MET A 110 0.45 0.60 -13.16
CA MET A 110 0.11 -0.54 -14.01
C MET A 110 0.62 -1.88 -13.45
N ASP A 111 0.66 -2.01 -12.13
CA ASP A 111 1.00 -3.23 -11.41
C ASP A 111 -0.26 -3.82 -10.80
N TYR A 112 -0.86 -4.79 -11.49
CA TYR A 112 -2.14 -5.41 -11.13
C TYR A 112 -2.01 -6.61 -10.17
N SER A 113 -0.78 -7.00 -9.80
CA SER A 113 -0.56 -8.14 -8.90
C SER A 113 -0.06 -7.70 -7.54
N GLY A 114 1.04 -6.94 -7.50
CA GLY A 114 1.73 -6.58 -6.25
C GLY A 114 1.44 -5.17 -5.75
N HIS A 115 0.90 -4.31 -6.61
CA HIS A 115 0.63 -2.88 -6.35
C HIS A 115 1.86 -2.16 -5.74
N SER A 116 3.07 -2.59 -6.09
CA SER A 116 4.34 -2.11 -5.48
C SER A 116 5.48 -2.00 -6.47
N ASN A 117 5.44 -2.76 -7.58
CA ASN A 117 6.53 -2.78 -8.54
C ASN A 117 6.31 -1.77 -9.68
N PHE A 118 7.05 -0.67 -9.62
CA PHE A 118 7.08 0.37 -10.67
C PHE A 118 7.88 -0.02 -11.92
N ASN A 119 8.64 -1.12 -11.89
CA ASN A 119 9.50 -1.55 -12.99
C ASN A 119 9.02 -2.89 -13.56
N ASN A 120 7.85 -2.86 -14.18
CA ASN A 120 7.23 -4.00 -14.85
C ASN A 120 7.20 -3.82 -16.37
N SER A 121 7.05 -4.91 -17.13
CA SER A 121 7.09 -4.86 -18.60
C SER A 121 6.00 -3.99 -19.22
N ILE A 122 4.84 -3.87 -18.57
CA ILE A 122 3.71 -3.07 -19.06
C ILE A 122 4.08 -1.59 -19.02
N ILE A 123 4.55 -1.09 -17.88
CA ILE A 123 4.91 0.33 -17.74
C ILE A 123 6.12 0.71 -18.60
N VAL A 124 7.08 -0.20 -18.77
CA VAL A 124 8.19 0.01 -19.72
C VAL A 124 7.67 0.14 -21.14
N THR A 125 6.75 -0.72 -21.58
CA THR A 125 6.18 -0.66 -22.93
C THR A 125 5.41 0.63 -23.16
N VAL A 126 4.57 1.03 -22.19
CA VAL A 126 3.81 2.28 -22.27
C VAL A 126 4.75 3.50 -22.28
N ALA A 127 5.82 3.49 -21.50
CA ALA A 127 6.81 4.56 -21.49
C ALA A 127 7.49 4.70 -22.87
N LEU A 128 7.86 3.58 -23.51
CA LEU A 128 8.41 3.60 -24.88
C LEU A 128 7.43 4.17 -25.90
N ILE A 129 6.15 3.80 -25.81
CA ILE A 129 5.08 4.34 -26.67
C ILE A 129 4.91 5.85 -26.43
N ALA A 130 4.90 6.28 -25.17
CA ALA A 130 4.78 7.70 -24.81
C ALA A 130 5.96 8.53 -25.33
N ILE A 131 7.18 8.00 -25.24
CA ILE A 131 8.38 8.63 -25.83
C ILE A 131 8.25 8.71 -27.34
N TRP A 132 7.83 7.62 -28.01
CA TRP A 132 7.65 7.58 -29.46
C TRP A 132 6.60 8.60 -29.93
N LEU A 133 5.45 8.68 -29.24
CA LEU A 133 4.40 9.68 -29.50
C LEU A 133 4.89 11.11 -29.21
N GLY A 134 5.68 11.31 -28.15
CA GLY A 134 6.27 12.59 -27.82
C GLY A 134 7.22 13.09 -28.91
N ILE A 135 8.08 12.20 -29.42
CA ILE A 135 8.99 12.51 -30.54
C ILE A 135 8.20 12.78 -31.81
N SER A 136 7.19 11.97 -32.13
CA SER A 136 6.38 12.18 -33.34
C SER A 136 5.62 13.50 -33.29
N GLY A 137 5.01 13.84 -32.14
CA GLY A 137 4.36 15.13 -31.92
C GLY A 137 5.33 16.31 -31.99
N PHE A 138 6.53 16.17 -31.45
CA PHE A 138 7.58 17.18 -31.53
C PHE A 138 8.04 17.42 -32.98
N ILE A 139 8.23 16.36 -33.77
CA ILE A 139 8.56 16.47 -35.20
C ILE A 139 7.42 17.15 -35.96
N LEU A 140 6.17 16.72 -35.70
CA LEU A 140 4.98 17.32 -36.32
C LEU A 140 4.83 18.80 -36.00
N LEU A 141 5.24 19.25 -34.82
CA LEU A 141 5.22 20.66 -34.44
C LEU A 141 6.03 21.51 -35.43
N PHE A 142 7.25 21.10 -35.77
CA PHE A 142 8.08 21.83 -36.73
C PHE A 142 7.60 21.70 -38.17
N TYR A 143 6.95 20.59 -38.53
CA TYR A 143 6.36 20.42 -39.86
C TYR A 143 5.06 21.22 -40.04
N SER A 144 4.26 21.34 -38.99
CA SER A 144 2.94 22.00 -39.02
C SER A 144 3.06 23.52 -38.94
N PHE A 145 3.99 24.06 -38.13
CA PHE A 145 4.22 25.50 -38.06
C PHE A 145 5.00 26.00 -39.28
N ARG A 146 4.27 26.39 -40.34
CA ARG A 146 4.85 27.07 -41.50
C ARG A 146 5.01 28.55 -41.14
N ARG A 147 6.08 29.21 -41.58
CA ARG A 147 6.33 30.66 -41.33
C ARG A 147 5.14 31.58 -41.69
N ARG A 148 4.23 31.14 -42.55
CA ARG A 148 3.00 31.86 -42.93
C ARG A 148 1.94 31.93 -41.83
N ASP A 149 1.90 30.98 -40.89
CA ASP A 149 0.90 30.96 -39.80
C ASP A 149 1.19 32.04 -38.74
N PHE A 150 2.45 32.48 -38.66
CA PHE A 150 2.88 33.60 -37.82
C PHE A 150 2.72 34.98 -38.51
N GLU A 151 2.28 35.07 -39.77
CA GLU A 151 2.05 36.37 -40.42
C GLU A 151 0.86 37.13 -39.79
N PHE A 152 -0.11 36.43 -39.20
CA PHE A 152 -1.20 37.04 -38.43
C PHE A 152 -0.68 37.87 -37.23
N LEU A 153 0.39 37.41 -36.57
CA LEU A 153 1.02 38.15 -35.46
C LEU A 153 1.80 39.37 -35.96
N ARG A 154 2.30 39.37 -37.20
CA ARG A 154 2.97 40.52 -37.81
C ARG A 154 1.98 41.61 -38.23
N ARG A 155 0.79 41.22 -38.73
CA ARG A 155 -0.25 42.15 -39.21
C ARG A 155 -0.92 42.97 -38.09
N ARG A 156 -0.86 42.51 -36.83
CA ARG A 156 -1.39 43.21 -35.64
C ARG A 156 -0.47 44.29 -35.07
N ARG A 157 0.77 44.44 -35.58
CA ARG A 157 1.71 45.49 -35.16
C ARG A 157 1.69 46.76 -36.02
N GLU A 158 0.88 46.77 -37.09
CA GLU A 158 0.80 47.90 -38.04
C GLU A 158 -0.53 48.69 -37.95
N ILE A 159 -1.28 48.53 -36.85
CA ILE A 159 -2.45 49.37 -36.49
C ILE A 159 -2.16 49.98 -35.11
#